data_AF-A0A8D2KDX1-F1
#
_entry.id   AF-A0A8D2KDX1-F1
#
_cell.length_a   1.000
_cell.length_b   1.000
_cell.length_c   1.000
_cell.angle_alpha   90.00
_cell.angle_beta   90.00
_cell.angle_gamma   90.00
#
_symmetry.space_group_name_H-M   'P 1'
#
loop_
_entity.id
_entity.type
_entity.pdbx_description
1 polymer ?
#
loop_
_entity_poly.entity_id
_entity_poly.type
_entity_poly.pdbx_seq_one_letter_code
_entity_poly.pdbx_strand_id
1 'polypeptide(L)' 'MPVVTHRLRDPDINPCLLESDASSRCMNENNYDKERCSSYFLKYKNCRRFWVSLAWAL' A
#
# COMPACT_ATOMS: atom_id res chain seq x y z
N MET A 1 4.99 19.50 -16.51
CA MET A 1 3.63 19.49 -15.91
C MET A 1 3.60 18.49 -14.74
N PRO A 2 3.84 18.91 -13.48
CA PRO A 2 3.91 18.00 -12.34
C PRO A 2 2.75 18.27 -11.35
N VAL A 3 1.54 17.82 -11.66
CA VAL A 3 0.41 17.86 -10.71
C VAL A 3 -0.15 16.46 -10.41
N VAL A 4 0.10 15.48 -11.30
CA VAL A 4 -0.42 14.12 -11.15
C VAL A 4 0.27 13.35 -10.00
N THR A 5 1.53 13.66 -9.69
CA THR A 5 2.28 12.98 -8.63
C THR A 5 1.81 13.31 -7.22
N HIS A 6 1.09 14.43 -7.02
CA HIS A 6 0.62 14.83 -5.69
C HIS A 6 -0.68 14.12 -5.28
N ARG A 7 -1.58 13.83 -6.24
CA ARG A 7 -2.84 13.09 -5.99
C ARG A 7 -2.63 11.61 -5.66
N LEU A 8 -1.53 11.01 -6.11
CA LEU A 8 -1.19 9.61 -5.80
C LEU A 8 -0.72 9.43 -4.35
N ARG A 9 -0.30 10.50 -3.68
CA ARG A 9 0.11 10.52 -2.27
C ARG A 9 -1.01 10.96 -1.31
N ASP A 10 -2.19 11.23 -1.84
CA ASP A 10 -3.32 11.59 -1.01
C ASP A 10 -3.81 10.33 -0.26
N PRO A 11 -3.75 10.30 1.07
CA PRO A 11 -4.19 9.14 1.85
C PRO A 11 -5.69 8.86 1.67
N ASP A 12 -6.46 9.85 1.21
CA ASP A 12 -7.88 9.70 0.84
C ASP A 12 -8.07 8.96 -0.49
N ILE A 13 -7.11 9.07 -1.43
CA ILE A 13 -7.20 8.47 -2.77
C ILE A 13 -6.54 7.09 -2.81
N ASN A 14 -5.41 6.91 -2.10
CA ASN A 14 -4.75 5.63 -1.96
C ASN A 14 -4.47 5.32 -0.48
N PRO A 15 -5.48 4.85 0.25
CA PRO A 15 -5.36 4.61 1.68
C PRO A 15 -4.46 3.42 2.03
N CYS A 16 -4.09 2.60 1.03
CA CYS A 16 -3.13 1.51 1.18
C CYS A 16 -1.70 1.91 0.78
N LEU A 17 -1.45 3.19 0.51
CA LEU A 17 -0.13 3.70 0.14
C LEU A 17 0.91 3.46 1.23
N LEU A 18 0.54 3.61 2.51
CA LEU A 18 1.44 3.41 3.64
C LEU A 18 1.97 1.97 3.70
N GLU A 19 1.07 1.00 3.54
CA GLU A 19 1.43 -0.42 3.52
C GLU A 19 2.22 -0.80 2.26
N SER A 20 1.93 -0.15 1.13
CA SER A 20 2.72 -0.29 -0.10
C SER A 20 4.14 0.27 0.05
N ASP A 21 4.31 1.45 0.67
CA ASP A 21 5.63 2.02 0.96
C ASP A 21 6.41 1.14 1.94
N ALA A 22 5.75 0.66 3.00
CA ALA A 22 6.36 -0.22 3.99
C ALA A 22 6.84 -1.55 3.38
N SER A 23 6.05 -2.16 2.49
CA SER A 23 6.46 -3.38 1.77
C SER A 23 7.60 -3.12 0.79
N SER A 24 7.60 -1.98 0.08
CA SER A 24 8.72 -1.56 -0.77
C SER A 24 9.99 -1.30 0.03
N ARG A 25 9.90 -0.67 1.21
CA ARG A 25 11.04 -0.41 2.09
C ARG A 25 11.60 -1.71 2.66
N CYS A 26 10.74 -2.60 3.13
CA CYS A 26 11.15 -3.92 3.61
C CYS A 26 11.91 -4.71 2.54
N MET A 27 11.43 -4.71 1.29
CA MET A 27 12.12 -5.36 0.18
C MET A 27 13.49 -4.75 -0.07
N ASN A 28 13.62 -3.42 -0.01
CA ASN A 28 14.91 -2.74 -0.20
C ASN A 28 15.91 -3.07 0.92
N GLU A 29 15.46 -3.18 2.16
CA GLU A 29 16.32 -3.51 3.32
C GLU A 29 16.68 -5.00 3.40
N ASN A 30 15.83 -5.88 2.87
CA ASN A 30 15.99 -7.33 2.97
C ASN A 30 16.49 -7.98 1.67
N ASN A 31 17.17 -7.25 0.79
CA ASN A 31 17.66 -7.79 -0.50
C ASN A 31 16.57 -8.44 -1.37
N TYR A 32 15.36 -7.88 -1.35
CA TYR A 32 14.18 -8.38 -2.06
C TYR A 32 13.70 -9.76 -1.57
N ASP A 33 14.04 -10.14 -0.34
CA ASP A 33 13.51 -11.34 0.32
C ASP A 33 12.04 -11.16 0.69
N LYS A 34 11.17 -11.76 -0.13
CA LYS A 34 9.72 -11.68 0.02
C LYS A 34 9.22 -12.39 1.26
N GLU A 35 9.92 -13.41 1.74
CA GLU A 35 9.47 -14.20 2.88
C GLU A 35 9.49 -13.35 4.14
N ARG A 36 10.56 -12.57 4.33
CA ARG A 36 10.69 -11.60 5.44
C ARG A 36 9.65 -10.49 5.39
N CYS A 37 9.21 -10.12 4.20
CA CYS A 37 8.23 -9.05 4.00
C CYS A 37 6.76 -9.54 3.91
N SER A 38 6.50 -10.83 4.12
CA SER A 38 5.16 -11.43 4.01
C SER A 38 4.11 -10.74 4.87
N SER A 39 4.50 -10.25 6.05
CA SER A 39 3.62 -9.51 6.97
C SER A 39 3.13 -8.19 6.37
N TYR A 40 4.01 -7.43 5.71
CA TYR A 40 3.66 -6.18 5.02
C TYR A 40 2.74 -6.45 3.82
N PHE A 41 3.00 -7.51 3.06
CA PHE A 41 2.11 -7.92 1.97
C PHE A 41 0.72 -8.31 2.46
N LEU A 42 0.62 -8.98 3.62
CA LEU A 42 -0.65 -9.33 4.23
C LEU A 42 -1.42 -8.08 4.67
N LYS A 43 -0.75 -7.10 5.29
CA LYS A 43 -1.37 -5.81 5.64
C LYS A 43 -1.88 -5.05 4.41
N TYR A 44 -1.09 -4.99 3.34
CA TYR A 44 -1.51 -4.38 2.08
C TYR A 44 -2.75 -5.06 1.47
N LYS A 45 -2.82 -6.40 1.51
CA LYS A 45 -4.01 -7.15 1.07
C LYS A 45 -5.23 -6.88 1.95
N ASN A 46 -5.05 -6.85 3.26
CA ASN A 46 -6.14 -6.55 4.21
C ASN A 46 -6.67 -5.13 4.01
N CYS A 47 -5.79 -4.16 3.83
CA CYS A 47 -6.16 -2.79 3.50
C CYS A 47 -7.01 -2.74 2.23
N ARG A 48 -6.55 -3.32 1.12
CA ARG A 48 -7.34 -3.34 -0.12
C ARG A 48 -8.68 -4.03 0.06
N ARG A 49 -8.75 -5.14 0.80
CA ARG A 49 -10.00 -5.84 1.06
C ARG A 49 -10.98 -4.99 1.86
N PHE A 50 -10.50 -4.30 2.89
CA PHE A 50 -11.31 -3.39 3.70
C PHE A 50 -11.83 -2.21 2.87
N TRP A 51 -10.97 -1.57 2.09
CA TRP A 51 -11.34 -0.43 1.27
C TRP A 51 -12.27 -0.78 0.11
N VAL A 52 -12.04 -1.90 -0.57
CA VAL A 52 -13.01 -2.42 -1.54
C VAL A 52 -14.33 -2.70 -0.81
N SER A 53 -14.32 -3.35 0.34
CA SER A 53 -15.56 -3.62 1.08
C SER A 53 -16.31 -2.35 1.51
N LEU A 54 -15.62 -1.28 1.88
CA LEU A 54 -16.23 0.03 2.19
C LEU A 54 -16.75 0.73 0.93
N ALA A 55 -15.98 0.70 -0.16
CA ALA A 55 -16.36 1.34 -1.42
C ALA A 55 -17.61 0.71 -2.07
N TRP A 56 -17.86 -0.57 -1.80
CA TRP A 56 -19.08 -1.27 -2.25
C TRP A 56 -20.26 -1.13 -1.27
N ALA A 57 -20.04 -0.57 -0.08
CA ALA A 57 -21.06 -0.38 0.96
C ALA A 57 -21.66 1.06 0.98
N LEU A 58 -21.21 1.93 0.08
CA LEU A 58 -21.73 3.28 -0.20
C LEU A 58 -22.42 3.28 -1.56
#